data_AF-A0A957VG08-F1
#
_entry.id   AF-A0A957VG08-F1
#
_cell.length_a   1.000
_cell.length_b   1.000
_cell.length_c   1.000
_cell.angle_alpha   90.00
_cell.angle_beta   90.00
_cell.angle_gamma   90.00
#
_symmetry.space_group_name_H-M   'P 1'
#
loop_
_entity.id
_entity.type
_entity.pdbx_description
1 polymer ?
#
loop_
_entity_poly.entity_id
_entity_poly.type
_entity_poly.pdbx_seq_one_letter_code
_entity_poly.pdbx_strand_id
1 'polypeptide(L)' 'MNIQVGDTLLTATLAENSSVDALKDALAEGPITIDMRDYGSMEKVGALGIDLPRNDEQITT' A
#
# COMPACT_ATOMS: atom_id res chain seq x y z
N MET A 1 -8.26 -4.50 -4.93
CA MET A 1 -8.03 -3.24 -4.21
C MET A 1 -8.07 -2.09 -5.21
N ASN A 2 -8.78 -1.02 -4.89
CA ASN A 2 -8.87 0.17 -5.75
C ASN A 2 -7.96 1.25 -5.20
N ILE A 3 -7.16 1.85 -6.07
CA ILE A 3 -6.20 2.90 -5.72
C ILE A 3 -6.49 4.10 -6.63
N GLN A 4 -6.82 5.24 -6.03
CA GLN A 4 -7.07 6.48 -6.76
C GLN A 4 -5.84 7.38 -6.70
N VAL A 5 -5.35 7.82 -7.87
CA VAL A 5 -4.22 8.74 -8.02
C VAL A 5 -4.68 9.92 -8.86
N GLY A 6 -5.04 11.02 -8.21
CA GLY A 6 -5.74 12.13 -8.87
C GLY A 6 -7.04 11.63 -9.52
N ASP A 7 -7.14 11.78 -10.84
CA ASP A 7 -8.27 11.31 -11.65
C ASP A 7 -8.10 9.88 -12.18
N THR A 8 -6.96 9.24 -11.92
CA THR A 8 -6.66 7.89 -12.40
C THR A 8 -7.05 6.83 -11.38
N LEU A 9 -7.82 5.83 -11.80
CA LEU A 9 -8.14 4.66 -10.98
C LEU A 9 -7.29 3.46 -11.40
N LEU A 10 -6.60 2.87 -10.44
CA LEU A 10 -5.81 1.65 -10.59
C LEU A 10 -6.43 0.52 -9.76
N THR A 11 -6.16 -0.71 -10.17
CA THR A 11 -6.53 -1.90 -9.42
C THR A 11 -5.30 -2.72 -9.07
N ALA A 12 -5.32 -3.32 -7.89
CA ALA A 12 -4.29 -4.22 -7.41
C ALA A 12 -4.92 -5.52 -6.90
N THR A 13 -4.29 -6.64 -7.25
CA THR A 13 -4.54 -7.95 -6.64
C THR A 13 -3.85 -7.98 -5.29
N LEU A 14 -4.58 -8.40 -4.25
CA LEU A 14 -4.05 -8.50 -2.90
C LEU A 14 -3.31 -9.84 -2.74
N ALA A 15 -2.11 -9.80 -2.16
CA ALA A 15 -1.37 -11.00 -1.76
C ALA A 15 -1.98 -11.62 -0.49
N GLU A 16 -1.69 -12.89 -0.24
CA GLU A 16 -2.12 -13.60 0.96
C GLU A 16 -1.02 -13.50 2.03
N ASN A 17 -1.09 -12.48 2.90
CA ASN A 17 -0.17 -12.32 4.03
C ASN A 17 -0.77 -11.44 5.14
N SER A 18 -0.10 -11.45 6.30
CA SER A 18 -0.56 -10.74 7.49
C SER A 18 -0.60 -9.22 7.33
N SER A 19 0.25 -8.62 6.48
CA SER A 19 0.24 -7.18 6.22
C SER A 19 -1.01 -6.77 5.44
N VAL A 20 -1.42 -7.59 4.48
CA VAL A 20 -2.63 -7.35 3.68
C VAL A 20 -3.88 -7.47 4.54
N ASP A 21 -3.93 -8.42 5.47
CA ASP A 21 -5.08 -8.55 6.36
C ASP A 21 -5.20 -7.34 7.30
N ALA A 22 -4.09 -6.90 7.90
CA ALA A 22 -4.06 -5.66 8.69
C ALA A 22 -4.46 -4.42 7.85
N LEU A 23 -4.05 -4.36 6.58
CA LEU A 23 -4.44 -3.29 5.67
C LEU A 23 -5.95 -3.30 5.37
N LYS A 24 -6.56 -4.49 5.17
CA LYS A 24 -8.01 -4.61 4.96
C LYS A 24 -8.79 -4.15 6.17
N ASP A 25 -8.34 -4.50 7.37
CA ASP A 25 -8.98 -4.09 8.62
C ASP A 25 -8.96 -2.55 8.78
N ALA A 26 -7.82 -1.91 8.51
CA ALA A 26 -7.71 -0.45 8.51
C ALA A 26 -8.62 0.20 7.45
N LEU A 27 -8.72 -0.39 6.27
CA LEU A 27 -9.60 0.09 5.19
C LEU A 27 -11.09 -0.14 5.46
N ALA A 28 -11.45 -1.05 6.37
CA ALA A 28 -12.83 -1.26 6.79
C ALA A 28 -13.36 -0.08 7.63
N GLU A 29 -12.47 0.67 8.29
CA GLU A 29 -12.80 1.91 8.99
C GLU A 29 -13.05 3.08 8.02
N GLY A 30 -12.39 3.05 6.85
CA GLY A 30 -12.57 4.02 5.79
C GLY A 30 -11.41 4.07 4.79
N PRO A 31 -11.54 4.87 3.71
CA PRO A 31 -10.46 5.04 2.74
C PRO A 31 -9.26 5.77 3.36
N ILE A 32 -8.05 5.27 3.09
CA ILE A 32 -6.80 5.91 3.51
C ILE A 32 -6.33 6.82 2.37
N THR A 33 -6.10 8.10 2.70
CA THR A 33 -5.53 9.09 1.78
C THR A 33 -4.10 9.39 2.20
N ILE A 34 -3.18 9.38 1.23
CA ILE A 34 -1.75 9.55 1.46
C ILE A 34 -1.24 10.71 0.61
N ASP A 35 -0.53 11.64 1.22
CA ASP A 35 0.28 12.62 0.50
C ASP A 35 1.52 11.93 -0.07
N MET A 36 1.52 11.73 -1.39
CA MET A 36 2.58 11.02 -2.10
C MET A 36 3.49 11.99 -2.88
N ARG A 37 4.77 11.62 -3.00
CA ARG A 37 5.77 12.32 -3.82
C ARG A 37 6.45 11.37 -4.80
N ASP A 38 6.92 11.90 -5.92
CA ASP A 38 7.72 11.14 -6.88
C ASP A 38 9.10 10.79 -6.31
N TYR A 39 9.56 9.57 -6.58
CA TYR A 39 10.86 9.05 -6.18
C TYR A 39 11.48 8.23 -7.33
N GLY A 40 12.74 8.53 -7.66
CA GLY A 40 13.49 7.80 -8.69
C GLY A 40 12.87 7.81 -10.09
N SER A 41 11.94 8.73 -10.39
CA SER A 41 11.16 8.79 -11.65
C SER A 41 10.31 7.56 -11.97
N MET A 42 10.25 6.56 -11.08
CA MET A 42 9.50 5.31 -11.27
C MET A 42 8.45 5.08 -10.18
N GLU A 43 8.65 5.67 -9.00
CA GLU A 43 7.87 5.37 -7.80
C GLU A 43 7.12 6.60 -7.30
N LYS A 44 5.96 6.38 -6.69
CA LYS A 44 5.29 7.35 -5.82
C LYS A 44 5.35 6.81 -4.40
N VAL A 45 5.80 7.63 -3.46
CA VAL A 45 6.01 7.22 -2.05
C VAL A 45 5.34 8.17 -1.09
N GLY A 46 4.80 7.64 0.01
CA GLY A 46 4.16 8.39 1.07
C GLY A 46 3.94 7.52 2.31
N ALA A 47 3.76 8.13 3.48
CA ALA A 47 3.55 7.40 4.73
C ALA A 47 2.09 6.99 4.87
N LEU A 48 1.84 5.72 5.22
CA LEU A 48 0.49 5.20 5.43
C LEU A 48 -0.12 5.69 6.76
N GLY A 49 0.71 6.19 7.68
CA GLY A 49 0.29 6.64 9.01
C GLY A 49 0.04 5.52 10.01
N ILE A 50 0.19 4.26 9.59
CA ILE A 50 0.05 3.05 10.40
C ILE A 50 1.23 2.10 10.16
N ASP A 51 1.63 1.40 11.21
CA ASP A 51 2.59 0.31 11.12
C ASP A 51 1.87 -1.00 10.77
N LEU A 52 2.37 -1.69 9.75
CA LEU A 52 1.87 -3.00 9.35
C LEU A 52 2.85 -4.09 9.81
N PRO A 53 2.37 -5.32 10.09
CA PRO A 53 3.25 -6.45 10.36
C PRO A 53 4.19 -6.68 9.17
N ARG A 54 5.41 -7.13 9.44
CA ARG A 54 6.42 -7.42 8.41
C ARG A 54 6.42 -8.90 8.06
N ASN A 55 6.57 -9.20 6.78
CA ASN A 55 6.71 -10.55 6.23
C ASN A 55 8.00 -10.59 5.38
N ASP A 56 9.11 -10.15 5.96
CA ASP A 56 10.37 -9.96 5.24
C ASP A 56 10.97 -11.32 4.84
N GLU A 57 11.31 -11.49 3.56
CA GLU A 57 11.98 -12.69 3.04
C GLU A 57 13.38 -12.35 2.54
N GLN A 58 14.35 -13.18 2.92
CA GLN A 58 15.72 -13.04 2.42
C GLN A 58 15.81 -13.65 1.01
N ILE A 59 16.11 -12.81 0.03
CA ILE A 59 16.41 -13.26 -1.33
C ILE A 59 17.93 -13.25 -1.52
N THR A 60 18.50 -14.39 -1.89
CA THR A 60 19.91 -14.53 -2.30
C THR A 60 20.00 -14.48 -3.82
N THR A 61 21.04 -13.82 -4.35
CA THR A 61 21.33 -13.71 -5.79
C THR A 61 22.46 -14.66 -6.18
#